data_AF-A0A524K7R9-F1
#
_entry.id   AF-A0A524K7R9-F1
#
_cell.length_a   1.000
_cell.length_b   1.000
_cell.length_c   1.000
_cell.angle_alpha   90.00
_cell.angle_beta   90.00
_cell.angle_gamma   90.00
#
_symmetry.space_group_name_H-M   'P 1'
#
loop_
_entity.id
_entity.type
_entity.pdbx_description
1 polymer ?
#
loop_
_entity_poly.entity_id
_entity_poly.type
_entity_poly.pdbx_seq_one_letter_code
_entity_poly.pdbx_strand_id
1 'polypeptide(L)'
;MRHAAGWACYRLPRGRPVKKILEKFASLKLAIALIGYLVVTSILATLVPQGLSPEEYRTLYPRPLAELVVQTGFGSFFGSILFIVPALLFFANLSTCTIKRLVRELQRKGKKRFGPDILHLGLMLLVLGSVWSYSRHWEGSVMLAQGEGVNLPDGSVMYLKEFRFERYDDGRPRDWVSVVDLIKDGVTVKENFEIRVNTPLRYAGLTLYQASYSDAPYLLLKDSLGKEFRMS
;
A
#
# COMPACT_ATOMS: atom_id res chain seq x y z
N MET A 1 -66.57 35.90 -30.64
CA MET A 1 -66.16 35.53 -29.26
C MET A 1 -64.64 35.54 -29.21
N ARG A 2 -64.02 36.26 -28.25
CA ARG A 2 -62.55 36.29 -28.10
C ARG A 2 -62.17 35.38 -26.94
N HIS A 3 -61.36 34.36 -27.21
CA HIS A 3 -60.78 33.51 -26.17
C HIS A 3 -59.53 34.19 -25.61
N ALA A 4 -59.43 34.24 -24.28
CA ALA A 4 -58.24 34.69 -23.56
C ALA A 4 -57.59 33.49 -22.87
N ALA A 5 -56.27 33.37 -22.98
CA ALA A 5 -55.49 32.39 -22.24
C ALA A 5 -54.91 33.06 -20.97
N GLY A 6 -55.17 32.46 -19.81
CA GLY A 6 -54.53 32.83 -18.55
C GLY A 6 -53.19 32.10 -18.39
N TRP A 7 -52.16 32.81 -17.96
CA TRP A 7 -50.85 32.24 -17.66
C TRP A 7 -50.60 32.30 -16.15
N ALA A 8 -50.21 31.17 -15.57
CA ALA A 8 -49.74 31.09 -14.19
C ALA A 8 -48.22 30.95 -14.18
N CYS A 9 -47.53 31.91 -13.55
CA CYS A 9 -46.08 31.87 -13.36
C CYS A 9 -45.77 31.23 -12.00
N TYR A 10 -45.30 29.99 -12.00
CA TYR A 10 -44.84 29.32 -10.78
C TYR A 10 -43.33 29.51 -10.60
N ARG A 11 -42.92 30.12 -9.48
CA ARG A 11 -41.51 30.16 -9.07
C ARG A 11 -41.13 28.78 -8.51
N LEU A 12 -40.38 28.00 -9.29
CA LEU A 12 -39.82 26.73 -8.81
C LEU A 12 -38.96 26.97 -7.56
N PRO A 13 -39.09 26.14 -6.50
CA PRO A 13 -38.36 26.34 -5.26
C PRO A 13 -36.85 26.27 -5.51
N ARG A 14 -36.13 27.35 -5.18
CA ARG A 14 -34.66 27.37 -5.19
C ARG A 14 -34.15 26.31 -4.21
N GLY A 15 -33.30 25.41 -4.70
CA GLY A 15 -32.94 24.19 -4.00
C GLY A 15 -32.21 24.38 -2.66
N ARG A 16 -32.36 23.35 -1.83
CA ARG A 16 -31.85 23.13 -0.45
C ARG A 16 -30.37 23.53 -0.25
N PRO A 17 -29.95 23.96 0.96
CA PRO A 17 -28.59 24.45 1.30
C PRO A 17 -27.45 23.51 0.87
N VAL A 18 -27.72 22.19 0.81
CA VAL A 18 -26.81 21.16 0.30
C VAL A 18 -26.31 21.46 -1.13
N LYS A 19 -27.13 22.07 -1.99
CA LYS A 19 -26.73 22.45 -3.36
C LYS A 19 -25.63 23.52 -3.37
N LYS A 20 -25.68 24.50 -2.46
CA LYS A 20 -24.68 25.58 -2.38
C LYS A 20 -23.31 25.06 -1.94
N ILE A 21 -23.29 24.11 -1.00
CA ILE A 21 -22.05 23.48 -0.55
C ILE A 21 -21.45 22.65 -1.69
N LEU A 22 -22.25 21.80 -2.34
CA LEU A 22 -21.83 21.00 -3.50
C LEU A 22 -21.39 21.83 -4.72
N GLU A 23 -21.77 23.10 -4.81
CA GLU A 23 -21.27 24.03 -5.84
C GLU A 23 -19.88 24.57 -5.50
N LYS A 24 -19.60 24.88 -4.22
CA LYS A 24 -18.24 25.27 -3.78
C LYS A 24 -17.23 24.14 -3.96
N PHE A 25 -17.63 22.92 -3.60
CA PHE A 25 -16.79 21.73 -3.80
C PHE A 25 -16.57 21.40 -5.28
N ALA A 26 -17.38 21.90 -6.22
CA ALA A 26 -17.22 21.69 -7.66
C ALA A 26 -16.46 22.84 -8.36
N SER A 27 -15.69 23.63 -7.61
CA SER A 27 -14.92 24.76 -8.15
C SER A 27 -13.64 24.29 -8.85
N LEU A 28 -13.43 24.73 -10.08
CA LEU A 28 -12.18 24.49 -10.84
C LEU A 28 -10.97 25.16 -10.17
N LYS A 29 -11.16 26.34 -9.57
CA LYS A 29 -10.08 27.06 -8.86
C LYS A 29 -9.58 26.28 -7.66
N LEU A 30 -10.50 25.64 -6.93
CA LEU A 30 -10.16 24.76 -5.81
C LEU A 30 -9.37 23.54 -6.31
N ALA A 31 -9.82 22.92 -7.42
CA ALA A 31 -9.13 21.78 -8.00
C ALA A 31 -7.68 22.10 -8.39
N ILE A 32 -7.47 23.22 -9.09
CA ILE A 32 -6.13 23.66 -9.52
C ILE A 32 -5.24 23.94 -8.30
N ALA A 33 -5.76 24.62 -7.28
CA ALA A 33 -5.00 24.89 -6.06
C ALA A 33 -4.61 23.60 -5.32
N LEU A 34 -5.54 22.64 -5.21
CA LEU A 34 -5.28 21.34 -4.57
C LEU A 34 -4.25 20.51 -5.33
N ILE A 35 -4.36 20.45 -6.67
CA ILE A 35 -3.37 19.76 -7.51
C ILE A 35 -2.00 20.41 -7.34
N GLY A 36 -1.91 21.74 -7.40
CA GLY A 36 -0.64 22.45 -7.21
C GLY A 36 -0.01 22.16 -5.84
N TYR A 37 -0.81 22.22 -4.78
CA TYR A 37 -0.37 21.86 -3.43
C TYR A 37 0.13 20.41 -3.35
N LEU A 38 -0.65 19.45 -3.84
CA LEU A 38 -0.31 18.03 -3.78
C LEU A 38 0.95 17.73 -4.59
N VAL A 39 1.11 18.33 -5.77
CA VAL A 39 2.29 18.15 -6.62
C VAL A 39 3.54 18.70 -5.94
N VAL A 40 3.50 19.94 -5.47
CA VAL A 40 4.66 20.59 -4.83
C VAL A 40 5.08 19.82 -3.57
N THR A 41 4.12 19.48 -2.71
CA THR A 41 4.43 18.74 -1.48
C THR A 41 4.89 17.31 -1.74
N SER A 42 4.33 16.64 -2.76
CA SER A 42 4.80 15.30 -3.16
C SER A 42 6.23 15.32 -3.67
N ILE A 43 6.60 16.32 -4.49
CA ILE A 43 7.99 16.48 -4.97
C ILE A 43 8.93 16.66 -3.77
N LEU A 44 8.58 17.53 -2.83
CA LEU A 44 9.38 17.73 -1.61
C LEU A 44 9.49 16.46 -0.77
N ALA A 45 8.38 15.72 -0.60
CA ALA A 45 8.36 14.47 0.14
C ALA A 45 9.22 13.39 -0.51
N THR A 46 9.27 13.32 -1.85
CA THR A 46 10.10 12.33 -2.57
C THR A 46 11.60 12.58 -2.45
N LEU A 47 12.04 13.77 -2.01
CA LEU A 47 13.47 14.02 -1.74
C LEU A 47 13.98 13.29 -0.50
N VAL A 48 13.07 12.86 0.38
CA VAL A 48 13.38 12.14 1.61
C VAL A 48 12.82 10.72 1.50
N PRO A 49 13.64 9.66 1.68
CA PRO A 49 13.18 8.29 1.76
C PRO A 49 12.03 8.19 2.77
N GLN A 50 10.98 7.44 2.43
CA GLN A 50 9.79 7.33 3.30
C GLN A 50 9.79 5.98 4.00
N GLY A 51 9.29 5.95 5.25
CA GLY A 51 9.09 4.72 6.01
C GLY A 51 10.34 4.12 6.67
N LEU A 52 11.48 4.81 6.63
CA LEU A 52 12.67 4.35 7.37
C LEU A 52 12.50 4.54 8.89
N SER A 53 13.26 3.76 9.66
CA SER A 53 13.35 3.93 11.10
C SER A 53 14.12 5.22 11.46
N PRO A 54 13.87 5.80 12.65
CA PRO A 54 14.60 6.98 13.12
C PRO A 54 16.13 6.80 13.14
N GLU A 55 16.62 5.59 13.43
CA GLU A 55 18.06 5.31 13.47
C GLU A 55 18.67 5.24 12.07
N GLU A 56 17.94 4.69 11.09
CA GLU A 56 18.38 4.69 9.69
C GLU A 56 18.47 6.11 9.11
N TYR A 57 17.58 7.03 9.50
CA TYR A 57 17.73 8.43 9.09
C TYR A 57 19.00 9.08 9.66
N ARG A 58 19.40 8.72 10.89
CA ARG A 58 20.60 9.25 11.54
C ARG A 58 21.90 8.72 10.96
N THR A 59 21.87 7.57 10.28
CA THR A 59 23.02 7.03 9.54
C THR A 59 23.12 7.64 8.13
N LEU A 60 21.99 7.94 7.50
CA LEU A 60 21.92 8.47 6.14
C LEU A 60 22.16 9.99 6.06
N TYR A 61 21.72 10.75 7.07
CA TYR A 61 21.75 12.21 7.04
C TYR A 61 22.55 12.82 8.20
N PRO A 62 23.11 14.04 8.02
CA PRO A 62 23.67 14.80 9.13
C PRO A 62 22.63 15.01 10.24
N ARG A 63 23.08 14.95 11.51
CA ARG A 63 22.21 15.07 12.71
C ARG A 63 21.10 16.12 12.62
N PRO A 64 21.33 17.39 12.26
CA PRO A 64 20.25 18.39 12.26
C PRO A 64 19.15 18.08 11.23
N LEU A 65 19.51 17.50 10.08
CA LEU A 65 18.54 17.15 9.05
C LEU A 65 17.78 15.87 9.43
N ALA A 66 18.47 14.87 9.99
CA ALA A 66 17.87 13.66 10.50
C ALA A 66 16.85 13.95 11.61
N GLU A 67 17.22 14.81 12.58
CA GLU A 67 16.32 15.23 13.66
C GLU A 67 15.12 16.00 13.13
N LEU A 68 15.31 16.91 12.17
CA LEU A 68 14.21 17.62 11.54
C LEU A 68 13.20 16.63 10.93
N VAL A 69 13.66 15.70 10.09
CA VAL A 69 12.79 14.71 9.42
C VAL A 69 12.03 13.86 10.42
N VAL A 70 12.71 13.38 11.47
CA VAL A 70 12.12 12.52 12.50
C VAL A 70 11.12 13.30 13.37
N GLN A 71 11.48 14.49 13.84
CA GLN A 71 10.63 15.29 14.72
C GLN A 71 9.39 15.83 14.00
N THR A 72 9.52 16.23 12.73
CA THR A 72 8.37 16.71 11.95
C THR A 72 7.52 15.56 11.40
N GLY A 73 7.98 14.31 11.51
CA GLY A 73 7.30 13.15 10.90
C GLY A 73 7.32 13.17 9.38
N PHE A 74 8.30 13.86 8.77
CA PHE A 74 8.36 14.01 7.31
C PHE A 74 8.72 12.70 6.59
N GLY A 75 9.32 11.75 7.32
CA GLY A 75 9.55 10.38 6.85
C GLY A 75 8.27 9.55 6.66
N SER A 76 7.11 10.05 7.08
CA SER A 76 5.80 9.41 6.86
C SER A 76 4.79 10.40 6.26
N PHE A 77 5.25 11.30 5.39
CA PHE A 77 4.44 12.40 4.84
C PHE A 77 3.19 11.92 4.10
N PHE A 78 3.27 10.87 3.30
CA PHE A 78 2.12 10.35 2.53
C PHE A 78 1.01 9.75 3.41
N GLY A 79 1.34 9.36 4.65
CA GLY A 79 0.38 8.93 5.67
C GLY A 79 -0.14 10.09 6.53
N SER A 80 0.39 11.29 6.36
CA SER A 80 0.06 12.44 7.21
C SER A 80 -1.26 13.10 6.81
N ILE A 81 -1.88 13.78 7.78
CA ILE A 81 -3.10 14.58 7.57
C ILE A 81 -2.88 15.66 6.48
N LEU A 82 -1.66 16.20 6.40
CA LEU A 82 -1.29 17.23 5.41
C LEU A 82 -1.33 16.73 3.96
N PHE A 83 -1.20 15.42 3.75
CA PHE A 83 -1.38 14.81 2.44
C PHE A 83 -2.80 14.27 2.25
N ILE A 84 -3.30 13.51 3.24
CA ILE A 84 -4.58 12.80 3.15
C ILE A 84 -5.76 13.77 3.04
N VAL A 85 -5.82 14.84 3.85
CA VAL A 85 -6.96 15.77 3.83
C VAL A 85 -7.08 16.48 2.48
N PRO A 86 -6.02 17.08 1.91
CA PRO A 86 -6.08 17.68 0.58
C PRO A 86 -6.36 16.65 -0.53
N ALA A 87 -5.83 15.43 -0.43
CA ALA A 87 -6.10 14.36 -1.40
C ALA A 87 -7.57 13.92 -1.38
N LEU A 88 -8.16 13.72 -0.19
CA LEU A 88 -9.58 13.40 -0.04
C LEU A 88 -10.48 14.54 -0.51
N LEU A 89 -10.09 15.79 -0.22
CA LEU A 89 -10.80 16.98 -0.68
C LEU A 89 -10.77 17.08 -2.20
N PHE A 90 -9.62 16.80 -2.82
CA PHE A 90 -9.47 16.74 -4.27
C PHE A 90 -10.33 15.62 -4.88
N PHE A 91 -10.34 14.43 -4.27
CA PHE A 91 -11.19 13.32 -4.70
C PHE A 91 -12.68 13.69 -4.61
N ALA A 92 -13.11 14.35 -3.54
CA ALA A 92 -14.50 14.83 -3.40
C ALA A 92 -14.84 15.89 -4.47
N ASN A 93 -13.93 16.84 -4.72
CA ASN A 93 -14.09 17.83 -5.79
C ASN A 93 -14.28 17.16 -7.16
N LEU A 94 -13.38 16.24 -7.51
CA LEU A 94 -13.47 15.46 -8.75
C LEU A 94 -14.78 14.69 -8.84
N SER A 95 -15.17 14.00 -7.76
CA SER A 95 -16.42 13.24 -7.67
C SER A 95 -17.64 14.09 -7.99
N THR A 96 -17.73 15.29 -7.40
CA THR A 96 -18.88 16.18 -7.65
C THR A 96 -18.95 16.65 -9.10
N CYS A 97 -17.80 16.92 -9.73
CA CYS A 97 -17.72 17.30 -11.14
C CYS A 97 -18.14 16.14 -12.05
N THR A 98 -17.63 14.94 -11.78
CA THR A 98 -17.94 13.71 -12.53
C THR A 98 -19.41 13.34 -12.44
N ILE A 99 -19.99 13.32 -11.23
CA ILE A 99 -21.42 12.99 -11.04
C ILE A 99 -22.32 13.99 -11.77
N LYS A 100 -22.06 15.30 -11.63
CA LYS A 100 -22.86 16.34 -12.31
C LYS A 100 -22.81 16.20 -13.83
N ARG A 101 -21.63 15.86 -14.38
CA ARG A 101 -21.44 15.69 -15.83
C ARG A 101 -22.06 14.39 -16.33
N LEU A 102 -21.84 13.28 -15.64
CA LEU A 102 -22.39 11.97 -15.97
C LEU A 102 -23.92 11.98 -15.98
N VAL A 103 -24.55 12.54 -14.94
CA VAL A 103 -26.02 12.66 -14.87
C VAL A 103 -26.55 13.49 -16.05
N ARG A 104 -25.87 14.60 -16.39
CA ARG A 104 -26.26 15.45 -17.53
C ARG A 104 -26.14 14.72 -18.87
N GLU A 105 -25.08 13.95 -19.08
CA GLU A 105 -24.89 13.15 -20.31
C GLU A 105 -25.87 11.96 -20.40
N LEU A 106 -26.21 11.33 -19.27
CA LEU A 106 -27.22 10.27 -19.25
C LEU A 106 -28.62 10.79 -19.58
N GLN A 107 -28.96 12.02 -19.14
CA GLN A 107 -30.22 12.68 -19.43
C GLN A 107 -30.32 13.24 -20.86
N ARG A 108 -29.22 13.31 -21.61
CA ARG A 108 -29.22 13.80 -23.00
C ARG A 108 -29.84 12.75 -23.95
N LYS A 109 -30.80 13.20 -24.77
CA LYS A 109 -31.45 12.39 -25.82
C LYS A 109 -30.64 12.25 -27.13
N GLY A 110 -29.52 12.96 -27.27
CA GLY A 110 -28.67 12.96 -28.48
C GLY A 110 -27.43 12.06 -28.39
N LYS A 111 -26.49 12.21 -29.32
CA LYS A 111 -25.18 11.52 -29.27
C LYS A 111 -24.42 11.92 -28.00
N LYS A 112 -24.13 10.92 -27.16
CA LYS A 112 -23.46 11.08 -25.86
C LYS A 112 -21.95 11.16 -26.02
N ARG A 113 -21.28 12.00 -25.22
CA ARG A 113 -19.80 12.18 -25.27
C ARG A 113 -19.17 11.89 -23.92
N PHE A 114 -18.82 10.62 -23.71
CA PHE A 114 -18.30 10.12 -22.45
C PHE A 114 -16.77 10.28 -22.26
N GLY A 115 -16.02 10.78 -23.25
CA GLY A 115 -14.56 10.81 -23.21
C GLY A 115 -13.94 11.32 -21.89
N PRO A 116 -14.25 12.56 -21.46
CA PRO A 116 -13.72 13.07 -20.18
C PRO A 116 -14.30 12.37 -18.94
N ASP A 117 -15.50 11.76 -19.02
CA ASP A 117 -16.10 11.04 -17.89
C ASP A 117 -15.37 9.73 -17.63
N ILE A 118 -14.94 9.04 -18.69
CA ILE A 118 -14.17 7.80 -18.60
C ILE A 118 -12.85 8.04 -17.86
N LEU A 119 -12.15 9.14 -18.15
CA LEU A 119 -10.90 9.48 -17.46
C LEU A 119 -11.12 9.71 -15.96
N HIS A 120 -12.14 10.50 -15.61
CA HIS A 120 -12.42 10.79 -14.20
C HIS A 120 -12.91 9.56 -13.46
N LEU A 121 -13.81 8.77 -14.05
CA LEU A 121 -14.31 7.52 -13.47
C LEU A 121 -13.19 6.49 -13.34
N GLY A 122 -12.29 6.40 -14.33
CA GLY A 122 -11.11 5.55 -14.27
C GLY A 122 -10.19 5.92 -13.12
N LEU A 123 -9.89 7.21 -12.95
CA LEU A 123 -9.11 7.68 -11.80
C LEU A 123 -9.81 7.37 -10.47
N MET A 124 -11.13 7.57 -10.39
CA MET A 124 -11.89 7.26 -9.18
C MET A 124 -11.88 5.76 -8.86
N LEU A 125 -12.03 4.91 -9.86
CA LEU A 125 -11.93 3.45 -9.73
C LEU A 125 -10.54 3.02 -9.27
N LEU A 126 -9.48 3.64 -9.80
CA LEU A 126 -8.11 3.39 -9.35
C LEU A 126 -7.95 3.75 -7.88
N VAL A 127 -8.34 4.95 -7.46
CA VAL A 127 -8.22 5.39 -6.06
C VAL A 127 -9.01 4.47 -5.11
N LEU A 128 -10.27 4.17 -5.45
CA LEU A 128 -11.10 3.27 -4.64
C LEU A 128 -10.52 1.84 -4.61
N GLY A 129 -10.02 1.36 -5.75
CA GLY A 129 -9.34 0.08 -5.87
C GLY A 129 -8.06 0.03 -5.01
N SER A 130 -7.27 1.10 -4.99
CA SER A 130 -6.07 1.21 -4.17
C SER A 130 -6.40 1.20 -2.67
N VAL A 131 -7.41 1.96 -2.24
CA VAL A 131 -7.86 1.96 -0.82
C VAL A 131 -8.37 0.58 -0.41
N TRP A 132 -9.18 -0.06 -1.26
CA TRP A 132 -9.67 -1.41 -1.02
C TRP A 132 -8.54 -2.44 -0.96
N SER A 133 -7.60 -2.38 -1.91
CA SER A 133 -6.44 -3.26 -1.98
C SER A 133 -5.57 -3.11 -0.74
N TYR A 134 -5.25 -1.87 -0.38
CA TYR A 134 -4.45 -1.56 0.82
C TYR A 134 -5.12 -2.07 2.10
N SER A 135 -6.43 -1.88 2.23
CA SER A 135 -7.18 -2.36 3.40
C SER A 135 -7.22 -3.88 3.55
N ARG A 136 -6.97 -4.63 2.47
CA ARG A 136 -7.00 -6.10 2.47
C ARG A 136 -5.60 -6.71 2.52
N HIS A 137 -4.57 -5.87 2.57
CA HIS A 137 -3.19 -6.32 2.56
C HIS A 137 -2.75 -6.68 3.98
N TRP A 138 -2.32 -7.91 4.18
CA TRP A 138 -1.77 -8.40 5.44
C TRP A 138 -0.37 -8.95 5.16
N GLU A 139 0.64 -8.32 5.73
CA GLU A 139 2.02 -8.76 5.65
C GLU A 139 2.50 -9.19 7.04
N GLY A 140 3.23 -10.29 7.09
CA GLY A 140 3.95 -10.74 8.27
C GLY A 140 5.35 -11.14 7.86
N SER A 141 6.35 -10.78 8.66
CA SER A 141 7.71 -11.25 8.48
C SER A 141 8.13 -12.02 9.73
N VAL A 142 8.87 -13.10 9.53
CA VAL A 142 9.46 -13.91 10.58
C VAL A 142 10.88 -14.26 10.18
N MET A 143 11.80 -14.21 11.13
CA MET A 143 13.14 -14.74 10.99
C MET A 143 13.16 -16.10 11.67
N LEU A 144 13.56 -17.14 10.94
CA LEU A 144 13.70 -18.50 11.47
C LEU A 144 15.15 -18.92 11.36
N ALA A 145 15.70 -19.42 12.46
CA ALA A 145 16.95 -20.17 12.44
C ALA A 145 16.71 -21.62 11.95
N GLN A 146 17.79 -22.30 11.56
CA GLN A 146 17.70 -23.69 11.14
C GLN A 146 17.18 -24.56 12.29
N GLY A 147 16.11 -25.31 12.04
CA GLY A 147 15.41 -26.14 13.02
C GLY A 147 14.24 -25.44 13.72
N GLU A 148 14.09 -24.12 13.58
CA GLU A 148 12.94 -23.40 14.14
C GLU A 148 11.71 -23.50 13.24
N GLY A 149 10.54 -23.32 13.85
CA GLY A 149 9.27 -23.29 13.14
C GLY A 149 8.36 -22.15 13.57
N VAL A 150 7.47 -21.76 12.66
CA VAL A 150 6.46 -20.72 12.86
C VAL A 150 5.06 -21.30 12.68
N ASN A 151 4.12 -20.87 13.51
CA ASN A 151 2.70 -21.18 13.33
C ASN A 151 2.09 -20.25 12.28
N LEU A 152 1.46 -20.83 11.28
CA LEU A 152 0.72 -20.12 10.25
C LEU A 152 -0.72 -19.84 10.74
N PRO A 153 -1.36 -18.78 10.22
CA PRO A 153 -2.76 -18.43 10.54
C PRO A 153 -3.78 -19.55 10.35
N ASP A 154 -3.48 -20.54 9.49
CA ASP A 154 -4.36 -21.68 9.23
C ASP A 154 -4.17 -22.85 10.21
N GLY A 155 -3.29 -22.69 11.21
CA GLY A 155 -2.94 -23.69 12.22
C GLY A 155 -1.80 -24.64 11.80
N SER A 156 -1.27 -24.53 10.58
CA SER A 156 -0.09 -25.31 10.18
C SER A 156 1.19 -24.76 10.78
N VAL A 157 2.20 -25.62 10.94
CA VAL A 157 3.54 -25.23 11.41
C VAL A 157 4.52 -25.41 10.26
N MET A 158 5.26 -24.36 9.93
CA MET A 158 6.35 -24.41 8.96
C MET A 158 7.68 -24.43 9.68
N TYR A 159 8.52 -25.44 9.41
CA TYR A 159 9.86 -25.56 9.94
C TYR A 159 10.90 -25.25 8.87
N LEU A 160 11.94 -24.51 9.24
CA LEU A 160 13.11 -24.32 8.38
C LEU A 160 14.10 -25.47 8.61
N LYS A 161 14.17 -26.42 7.68
CA LYS A 161 15.09 -27.56 7.78
C LYS A 161 16.53 -27.19 7.46
N GLU A 162 16.70 -26.43 6.38
CA GLU A 162 18.03 -26.08 5.87
C GLU A 162 17.96 -24.73 5.16
N PHE A 163 19.01 -23.93 5.31
CA PHE A 163 19.23 -22.74 4.52
C PHE A 163 20.54 -22.90 3.76
N ARG A 164 20.46 -22.95 2.44
CA ARG A 164 21.62 -23.07 1.56
C ARG A 164 21.91 -21.73 0.92
N PHE A 165 23.14 -21.25 1.12
CA PHE A 165 23.64 -20.05 0.48
C PHE A 165 24.71 -20.43 -0.54
N GLU A 166 24.33 -20.46 -1.81
CA GLU A 166 25.27 -20.74 -2.90
C GLU A 166 25.99 -19.44 -3.28
N ARG A 167 27.32 -19.48 -3.35
CA ARG A 167 28.16 -18.40 -3.88
C ARG A 167 28.91 -18.91 -5.12
N TYR A 168 29.16 -18.02 -6.06
CA TYR A 168 30.11 -18.27 -7.15
C TYR A 168 31.53 -18.34 -6.60
N ASP A 169 32.46 -18.92 -7.37
CA ASP A 169 33.88 -19.03 -6.99
C ASP A 169 34.54 -17.65 -6.73
N ASP A 170 33.97 -16.59 -7.31
CA ASP A 170 34.38 -15.19 -7.12
C ASP A 170 33.78 -14.52 -5.87
N GLY A 171 33.04 -15.26 -5.05
CA GLY A 171 32.42 -14.79 -3.82
C GLY A 171 31.08 -14.07 -3.98
N ARG A 172 30.58 -13.87 -5.21
CA ARG A 172 29.27 -13.27 -5.43
C ARG A 172 28.15 -14.25 -5.04
N PRO A 173 27.03 -13.77 -4.48
CA PRO A 173 25.88 -14.61 -4.18
C PRO A 173 25.27 -15.17 -5.49
N ARG A 174 24.97 -16.48 -5.50
CA ARG A 174 24.38 -17.19 -6.63
C ARG A 174 22.91 -17.52 -6.40
N ASP A 175 22.60 -18.17 -5.28
CA ASP A 175 21.22 -18.57 -4.95
C ASP A 175 21.06 -18.65 -3.42
N TRP A 176 19.84 -18.39 -2.96
CA TRP A 176 19.43 -18.59 -1.57
C TRP A 176 18.26 -19.54 -1.57
N VAL A 177 18.43 -20.69 -0.91
CA VAL A 177 17.43 -21.75 -0.91
C VAL A 177 17.05 -22.06 0.53
N SER A 178 15.80 -21.79 0.89
CA SER A 178 15.22 -22.21 2.17
C SER A 178 14.45 -23.50 1.97
N VAL A 179 14.93 -24.60 2.56
CA VAL A 179 14.25 -25.89 2.55
C VAL A 179 13.31 -25.94 3.75
N VAL A 180 12.00 -26.03 3.50
CA VAL A 180 10.97 -26.00 4.54
C VAL A 180 10.09 -27.24 4.52
N ASP A 181 9.67 -27.63 5.73
CA ASP A 181 8.62 -28.61 5.94
C ASP A 181 7.36 -27.91 6.46
N LEU A 182 6.20 -28.36 6.03
CA LEU A 182 4.91 -27.85 6.47
C LEU A 182 4.07 -28.99 7.03
N ILE A 183 3.71 -28.85 8.31
CA ILE A 183 2.97 -29.86 9.09
C ILE A 183 1.61 -29.26 9.48
N LYS A 184 0.52 -30.00 9.25
CA LYS A 184 -0.83 -29.59 9.66
C LYS A 184 -1.50 -30.73 10.40
N ASP A 185 -2.02 -30.45 11.59
CA ASP A 185 -2.69 -31.44 12.45
C ASP A 185 -1.84 -32.72 12.69
N GLY A 186 -0.51 -32.55 12.79
CA GLY A 186 0.45 -33.65 12.95
C GLY A 186 0.81 -34.42 11.67
N VAL A 187 0.24 -34.05 10.52
CA VAL A 187 0.54 -34.67 9.21
C VAL A 187 1.43 -33.74 8.39
N THR A 188 2.53 -34.26 7.86
CA THR A 188 3.39 -33.52 6.92
C THR A 188 2.67 -33.34 5.59
N VAL A 189 2.31 -32.09 5.28
CA VAL A 189 1.58 -31.71 4.06
C VAL A 189 2.54 -31.40 2.93
N LYS A 190 3.70 -30.81 3.24
CA LYS A 190 4.81 -30.61 2.31
C LYS A 190 6.11 -30.91 3.01
N GLU A 191 6.97 -31.66 2.35
CA GLU A 191 8.29 -32.00 2.84
C GLU A 191 9.37 -31.49 1.88
N ASN A 192 10.45 -30.96 2.44
CA ASN A 192 11.64 -30.47 1.76
C ASN A 192 11.31 -29.51 0.60
N PHE A 193 10.33 -28.63 0.77
CA PHE A 193 9.98 -27.66 -0.26
C PHE A 193 11.04 -26.55 -0.31
N GLU A 194 11.62 -26.35 -1.48
CA GLU A 194 12.62 -25.30 -1.70
C GLU A 194 11.96 -23.96 -2.04
N ILE A 195 11.99 -23.03 -1.10
CA ILE A 195 11.64 -21.63 -1.36
C ILE A 195 12.88 -20.91 -1.90
N ARG A 196 12.71 -20.26 -3.04
CA ARG A 196 13.73 -19.39 -3.67
C ARG A 196 13.11 -18.02 -3.95
N VAL A 197 13.95 -17.01 -4.25
CA VAL A 197 13.51 -15.63 -4.55
C VAL A 197 12.39 -15.58 -5.60
N ASN A 198 12.48 -16.42 -6.64
CA ASN A 198 11.50 -16.47 -7.73
C ASN A 198 10.53 -17.67 -7.65
N THR A 199 10.66 -18.52 -6.62
CA THR A 199 9.85 -19.73 -6.44
C THR A 199 9.23 -19.71 -5.04
N PRO A 200 8.16 -18.91 -4.84
CA PRO A 200 7.52 -18.79 -3.53
C PRO A 200 6.66 -20.02 -3.19
N LEU A 201 6.55 -20.32 -1.90
CA LEU A 201 5.62 -21.33 -1.40
C LEU A 201 4.23 -20.73 -1.26
N ARG A 202 3.27 -21.25 -2.03
CA ARG A 202 1.85 -20.92 -1.89
C ARG A 202 1.13 -22.02 -1.11
N TYR A 203 0.55 -21.67 0.04
CA TYR A 203 -0.19 -22.60 0.89
C TYR A 203 -1.26 -21.86 1.72
N ALA A 204 -2.44 -22.44 1.88
CA ALA A 204 -3.54 -21.89 2.68
C ALA A 204 -3.91 -20.41 2.40
N GLY A 205 -3.79 -19.97 1.14
CA GLY A 205 -4.04 -18.58 0.74
C GLY A 205 -2.89 -17.60 1.03
N LEU A 206 -1.78 -18.09 1.59
CA LEU A 206 -0.57 -17.35 1.86
C LEU A 206 0.46 -17.58 0.74
N THR A 207 1.28 -16.56 0.48
CA THR A 207 2.44 -16.67 -0.40
C THR A 207 3.68 -16.31 0.40
N LEU A 208 4.50 -17.31 0.66
CA LEU A 208 5.71 -17.21 1.48
C LEU A 208 6.90 -16.98 0.56
N TYR A 209 7.56 -15.84 0.74
CA TYR A 209 8.76 -15.45 0.02
C TYR A 209 9.97 -15.52 0.94
N GLN A 210 11.12 -15.87 0.37
CA GLN A 210 12.39 -15.63 1.01
C GLN A 210 12.78 -14.16 0.76
N ALA A 211 12.63 -13.32 1.79
CA ALA A 211 12.76 -11.86 1.65
C ALA A 211 14.09 -11.30 2.18
N SER A 212 14.71 -11.98 3.15
CA SER A 212 15.91 -11.50 3.83
C SER A 212 16.69 -12.64 4.48
N TYR A 213 17.95 -12.35 4.81
CA TYR A 213 18.81 -13.21 5.63
C TYR A 213 19.55 -12.34 6.65
N SER A 214 19.90 -12.94 7.79
CA SER A 214 20.79 -12.33 8.78
C SER A 214 21.80 -13.37 9.22
N ASP A 215 23.05 -12.97 9.36
CA ASP A 215 24.05 -13.80 10.02
C ASP A 215 23.74 -13.79 11.53
N ALA A 216 23.31 -14.93 12.07
CA ALA A 216 23.20 -15.14 13.50
C ALA A 216 24.52 -15.76 13.99
N PRO A 217 25.40 -15.02 14.69
CA PRO A 217 26.61 -15.61 15.24
C PRO A 217 26.22 -16.59 16.34
N TYR A 218 26.53 -17.87 16.16
CA TYR A 218 26.38 -18.89 17.19
C TYR A 218 27.74 -19.21 17.79
N LEU A 219 27.78 -19.40 19.12
CA LEU A 219 28.97 -19.87 19.81
C LEU A 219 29.01 -21.39 19.73
N LEU A 220 30.03 -21.92 19.05
CA LEU A 220 30.38 -23.33 19.08
C LEU A 220 31.31 -23.58 20.27
N LEU A 221 30.76 -24.12 21.36
CA LEU A 221 31.56 -24.67 22.44
C LEU A 221 31.93 -26.10 22.08
N LYS A 222 33.19 -26.32 21.74
CA LYS A 222 33.74 -27.66 21.50
C LYS A 222 34.41 -28.15 22.77
N ASP A 223 33.85 -29.20 23.36
CA ASP A 223 34.47 -29.87 24.50
C ASP A 223 35.76 -30.60 24.06
N SER A 224 36.66 -30.84 24.99
CA SER A 224 37.89 -31.63 24.87
C SER A 224 37.69 -33.05 24.31
N LEU A 225 36.47 -33.58 24.37
CA LEU A 225 36.04 -34.85 23.77
C LEU A 225 35.45 -34.70 22.34
N GLY A 226 35.52 -33.51 21.75
CA GLY A 226 35.03 -33.23 20.39
C GLY A 226 33.52 -33.06 20.28
N LYS A 227 32.78 -33.03 21.39
CA LYS A 227 31.34 -32.79 21.41
C LYS A 227 31.06 -31.29 21.25
N GLU A 228 30.30 -30.94 20.21
CA GLU A 228 29.98 -29.56 19.86
C GLU A 228 28.63 -29.16 20.46
N PHE A 229 28.62 -28.09 21.24
CA PHE A 229 27.43 -27.46 21.79
C PHE A 229 27.24 -26.12 21.09
N ARG A 230 26.10 -25.96 20.41
CA ARG A 230 25.71 -24.71 19.76
C ARG A 230 24.88 -23.90 20.76
N MET A 231 25.37 -22.74 21.17
CA MET A 231 24.59 -21.77 21.93
C MET A 231 24.23 -20.59 21.01
N SER A 232 22.93 -20.33 20.87
CA SER A 232 22.34 -19.16 20.21
C SER A 232 22.37 -17.95 21.12
#